data_AF-A9UCG4-F1
#
_entry.id   AF-A9UCG4-F1
#
_cell.length_a   1.000
_cell.length_b   1.000
_cell.length_c   1.000
_cell.angle_alpha   90.00
_cell.angle_beta   90.00
_cell.angle_gamma   90.00
#
_symmetry.space_group_name_H-M   'P 1'
#
loop_
_entity.id
_entity.type
_entity.pdbx_description
1 polymer ?
#
loop_
_entity_poly.entity_id
_entity_poly.type
_entity_poly.pdbx_seq_one_letter_code
_entity_poly.pdbx_strand_id
1 'polypeptide(L)' 'YTHEFDGDELYYVDLDKKETIFWMPGLKEAVGFDPQGALNNIAIAKHNLKNLVSRS' A
#
# COMPACT_ATOMS: atom_id res chain seq x y z
N TYR A 1 -2.11 2.57 0.78
CA TYR A 1 -1.89 1.14 0.49
C TYR A 1 -1.69 0.47 1.83
N THR A 2 -2.39 -0.63 2.06
CA THR A 2 -2.31 -1.39 3.30
C THR A 2 -2.15 -2.87 2.96
N HIS A 3 -1.54 -3.63 3.84
CA HIS A 3 -1.41 -5.08 3.72
C HIS A 3 -2.04 -5.72 4.95
N GLU A 4 -2.91 -6.69 4.71
CA GLU A 4 -3.71 -7.37 5.74
C GLU A 4 -3.40 -8.87 5.71
N PHE A 5 -3.41 -9.48 6.89
CA PHE A 5 -3.28 -10.91 7.09
C PHE A 5 -4.14 -11.34 8.29
N ASP A 6 -4.94 -12.39 8.12
CA ASP A 6 -5.87 -12.92 9.13
C ASP A 6 -6.84 -11.88 9.73
N GLY A 7 -7.20 -10.86 8.93
CA GLY A 7 -8.10 -9.78 9.32
C GLY A 7 -7.40 -8.60 10.00
N ASP A 8 -6.11 -8.71 10.30
CA ASP A 8 -5.30 -7.65 10.91
C ASP A 8 -4.45 -6.94 9.85
N GLU A 9 -4.43 -5.61 9.90
CA GLU A 9 -3.48 -4.85 9.11
C GLU A 9 -2.08 -5.08 9.65
N LEU A 10 -1.13 -5.46 8.79
CA LEU A 10 0.28 -5.69 9.13
C LEU A 10 1.13 -4.42 8.96
N TYR A 11 0.85 -3.66 7.90
CA TYR A 11 1.48 -2.37 7.65
C TYR A 11 0.66 -1.51 6.68
N TYR A 12 0.93 -0.20 6.71
CA TYR A 12 0.51 0.74 5.67
C TYR A 12 1.71 1.48 5.08
N VAL A 13 1.52 2.07 3.91
CA VAL A 13 2.51 2.96 3.30
C VAL A 13 2.07 4.41 3.47
N ASP A 14 2.89 5.19 4.17
CA ASP A 14 2.79 6.64 4.22
C ASP A 14 3.32 7.20 2.89
N LEU A 15 2.42 7.75 2.09
CA LEU A 15 2.75 8.19 0.72
C LEU A 15 3.52 9.50 0.71
N ASP A 16 3.33 10.35 1.72
CA ASP A 16 4.00 11.64 1.82
C ASP A 16 5.46 11.44 2.23
N LYS A 17 5.67 10.55 3.21
CA LYS A 17 7.01 10.19 3.69
C LYS A 17 7.70 9.15 2.80
N LYS A 18 6.94 8.43 1.97
CA LYS A 18 7.40 7.29 1.16
C LYS A 18 8.07 6.23 2.04
N GLU A 19 7.39 5.84 3.10
CA GLU A 19 7.87 4.86 4.07
C GLU A 19 6.79 3.83 4.38
N THR A 20 7.23 2.60 4.67
CA THR A 20 6.35 1.52 5.14
C THR A 20 6.32 1.53 6.66
N ILE A 21 5.14 1.67 7.24
CA ILE A 21 4.91 1.72 8.69
C ILE A 21 4.27 0.40 9.13
N PHE A 22 4.99 -0.35 9.95
CA PHE A 22 4.56 -1.65 10.48
C PHE A 22 3.91 -1.49 11.85
N TRP A 23 2.83 -2.23 12.09
CA TRP A 23 2.10 -2.18 13.36
C TRP A 23 2.78 -2.99 14.46
N MET A 24 3.39 -4.12 14.11
CA MET A 24 4.04 -5.02 15.06
C MET A 24 5.55 -4.72 15.17
N PRO A 25 6.09 -4.51 16.39
CA PRO A 25 7.53 -4.43 16.60
C PRO A 25 8.17 -5.80 16.31
N GLY A 26 9.28 -5.83 15.56
CA GLY A 26 9.93 -7.07 15.12
C GLY A 26 9.54 -7.51 13.69
N LEU A 27 8.42 -7.02 13.17
CA LEU A 27 7.94 -7.42 11.84
C LEU A 27 8.78 -6.78 10.73
N LYS A 28 9.18 -5.51 10.87
CA LYS A 28 10.01 -4.83 9.87
C LYS A 28 11.38 -5.51 9.72
N GLU A 29 11.88 -6.16 10.76
CA GLU A 29 13.15 -6.87 10.78
C GLU A 29 13.05 -8.21 10.03
N ALA A 30 11.87 -8.84 10.03
CA ALA A 30 11.61 -10.12 9.37
C ALA A 30 11.11 -9.96 7.92
N VAL A 31 10.34 -8.91 7.64
CA VAL A 31 9.77 -8.61 6.33
C VAL A 31 9.94 -7.13 5.99
N GLY A 32 10.39 -6.87 4.77
CA GLY A 32 10.50 -5.53 4.22
C GLY A 32 9.54 -5.33 3.06
N PHE A 33 9.01 -4.12 2.91
CA PHE A 33 8.22 -3.74 1.75
C PHE A 33 8.71 -2.40 1.20
N ASP A 34 9.03 -2.37 -0.09
CA ASP A 34 9.44 -1.15 -0.79
C ASP A 34 8.19 -0.27 -1.07
N PRO A 35 8.11 0.94 -0.49
CA PRO A 35 6.98 1.85 -0.67
C PRO A 35 6.76 2.26 -2.14
N GLN A 36 7.76 2.13 -3.02
CA GLN A 36 7.59 2.36 -4.46
C GLN A 36 6.57 1.40 -5.08
N GLY A 37 6.47 0.17 -4.58
CA GLY A 37 5.46 -0.80 -5.03
C GLY A 37 4.03 -0.30 -4.77
N ALA A 38 3.80 0.34 -3.61
CA ALA A 38 2.51 0.94 -3.28
C ALA A 38 2.17 2.14 -4.18
N LEU A 39 3.15 3.00 -4.48
CA LEU A 39 2.96 4.14 -5.39
C LEU A 39 2.53 3.69 -6.79
N ASN A 40 3.17 2.64 -7.31
CA ASN A 40 2.83 2.04 -8.60
C ASN A 40 1.39 1.52 -8.60
N ASN A 41 0.99 0.77 -7.56
CA ASN A 41 -0.36 0.25 -7.42
C ASN A 41 -1.42 1.37 -7.36
N ILE A 42 -1.14 2.45 -6.64
CA ILE A 42 -2.06 3.60 -6.55
C ILE A 42 -2.18 4.30 -7.91
N ALA A 43 -1.10 4.46 -8.66
CA ALA A 43 -1.14 5.05 -9.99
C ALA A 43 -2.01 4.21 -10.95
N ILE A 44 -1.84 2.89 -10.93
CA ILE A 44 -2.66 1.95 -11.70
C ILE A 44 -4.14 2.04 -11.27
N ALA A 45 -4.41 2.03 -9.97
CA ALA A 45 -5.77 2.13 -9.44
C ALA A 45 -6.46 3.43 -9.87
N LYS A 46 -5.76 4.57 -9.82
CA LYS A 46 -6.26 5.86 -10.30
C LYS A 46 -6.57 5.83 -11.80
N HIS A 47 -5.68 5.25 -12.61
CA HIS A 47 -5.91 5.10 -14.05
C HIS A 47 -7.15 4.24 -14.33
N ASN A 48 -7.27 3.09 -13.66
CA ASN A 48 -8.41 2.19 -13.83
C ASN A 48 -9.73 2.84 -13.38
N LEU A 49 -9.72 3.55 -12.25
CA LEU A 49 -10.89 4.28 -11.77
C LEU A 49 -11.34 5.34 -12.77
N LYS A 50 -10.40 6.12 -13.34
CA LYS A 50 -10.71 7.09 -14.40
C LYS A 50 -11.40 6.40 -15.58
N ASN A 51 -10.89 5.26 -16.03
CA ASN A 51 -11.49 4.51 -17.13
C ASN A 51 -12.90 4.00 -16.79
N LEU A 52 -13.14 3.55 -15.56
CA LEU A 52 -14.47 3.10 -15.12
C LEU A 52 -15.49 4.24 -15.08
N VAL A 53 -15.10 5.39 -14.52
CA VAL A 53 -15.96 6.58 -14.46
C VAL A 53 -16.25 7.13 -15.85
N SER A 54 -15.27 7.14 -16.77
CA SER A 54 -15.49 7.59 -18.16
C SER A 54 -16.35 6.63 -19.00
N ARG A 55 -16.61 5.41 -18.52
CA ARG A 55 -17.49 4.42 -19.18
C ARG A 55 -18.92 4.44 -18.67
N SER A 56 -19.23 5.27 -17.66
CA SER A 56 -20.56 5.48 -17.09
C SER A 56 -21.19 6.75 -17.65
#